data_AF-A0A8J7MSP1-F1
#
_entry.id   AF-A0A8J7MSP1-F1
#
_cell.length_a   1.000
_cell.length_b   1.000
_cell.length_c   1.000
_cell.angle_alpha   90.00
_cell.angle_beta   90.00
_cell.angle_gamma   90.00
#
_symmetry.space_group_name_H-M   'P 1'
#
loop_
_entity.id
_entity.type
_entity.pdbx_description
1 polymer ?
#
loop_
_entity_poly.entity_id
_entity_poly.type
_entity_poly.pdbx_seq_one_letter_code
_entity_poly.pdbx_strand_id
1 'polypeptide(L)'
;MKLLVTGGAGFIGSAVVRLAVSRGHEVVNLDALTYAACLDNVAEAAKSNLYSFEQADIRDRAALDRIFATHRPDAVMHLAAESHVDRSIDGPSDFIETNITGTFNMLEAARTYWVAQGKPASFRFHHISTDEVFGSLGAEGQFTEETPYDPRSPYSASKAASDHLVRAWAETYGLPVVLTNCSNNYGPFHFPEKLIPVVILNALHGRPIPVYGKGENVRDWLYVEDHADALLLVVEKGVVGRSYNIGGENERRNIDLVRTICAILDRKRPKAASYADQITFVTDRPGHDARYAIDPTRIRDELGWRPSVTVEQGLERTVQWYLDNEAWWQPLLARAGVGQRLGKA
;
A
#
# COMPACT_ATOMS: atom_id res chain seq x y z
N MET A 1 -18.38 7.14 11.23
CA MET A 1 -17.75 6.02 11.98
C MET A 1 -16.41 6.49 12.51
N LYS A 2 -15.94 5.90 13.60
CA LYS A 2 -14.59 6.10 14.12
C LYS A 2 -13.66 4.98 13.67
N LEU A 3 -12.66 5.33 12.88
CA LEU A 3 -11.71 4.42 12.24
C LEU A 3 -10.37 4.46 12.99
N LEU A 4 -9.89 3.31 13.44
CA LEU A 4 -8.49 3.14 13.80
C LEU A 4 -7.71 2.70 12.56
N VAL A 5 -6.88 3.59 12.03
CA VAL A 5 -6.07 3.35 10.82
C VAL A 5 -4.63 3.15 11.23
N THR A 6 -4.07 1.95 11.05
CA THR A 6 -2.64 1.73 11.32
C THR A 6 -1.80 1.99 10.09
N GLY A 7 -0.61 2.59 10.23
CA GLY A 7 0.26 2.92 9.10
C GLY A 7 -0.23 4.15 8.32
N GLY A 8 -1.04 5.00 8.96
CA GLY A 8 -1.71 6.13 8.31
C GLY A 8 -0.78 7.30 7.95
N ALA A 9 0.49 7.28 8.38
CA ALA A 9 1.50 8.24 7.91
C ALA A 9 2.29 7.71 6.70
N GLY A 10 2.05 6.47 6.25
CA GLY A 10 2.62 5.90 5.03
C GLY A 10 1.92 6.36 3.75
N PHE A 11 2.31 5.78 2.62
CA PHE A 11 1.79 6.14 1.29
C PHE A 11 0.27 5.91 1.16
N ILE A 12 -0.18 4.65 1.13
CA ILE A 12 -1.61 4.31 0.99
C ILE A 12 -2.40 4.74 2.24
N GLY A 13 -1.83 4.55 3.43
CA GLY A 13 -2.44 4.94 4.70
C GLY A 13 -2.81 6.42 4.76
N SER A 14 -1.94 7.30 4.28
CA SER A 14 -2.26 8.73 4.27
C SER A 14 -3.39 9.08 3.31
N ALA A 15 -3.52 8.40 2.18
CA ALA A 15 -4.64 8.60 1.25
C ALA A 15 -5.97 8.19 1.91
N VAL A 16 -5.99 7.04 2.59
CA VAL A 16 -7.16 6.59 3.39
C VAL A 16 -7.50 7.62 4.47
N VAL A 17 -6.51 8.09 5.24
CA VAL A 17 -6.72 9.10 6.30
C VAL A 17 -7.31 10.39 5.73
N ARG A 18 -6.70 10.96 4.68
CA ARG A 18 -7.17 12.20 4.04
C ARG A 18 -8.61 12.03 3.54
N LEU A 19 -8.89 10.94 2.84
CA LEU A 19 -10.21 10.68 2.28
C LEU A 19 -11.27 10.45 3.36
N ALA A 20 -10.96 9.66 4.38
CA ALA A 20 -11.87 9.35 5.49
C ALA A 20 -12.27 10.62 6.26
N VAL A 21 -11.29 11.46 6.62
CA VAL A 21 -11.56 12.73 7.29
C VAL A 21 -12.40 13.65 6.40
N SER A 22 -12.12 13.71 5.10
CA SER A 22 -12.91 14.53 4.16
C SER A 22 -14.37 14.07 4.02
N ARG A 23 -14.63 12.78 4.28
CA ARG A 23 -15.98 12.16 4.28
C ARG A 23 -16.67 12.21 5.65
N GLY A 24 -16.07 12.87 6.64
CA GLY A 24 -16.68 13.04 7.97
C GLY A 24 -16.48 11.86 8.92
N HIS A 25 -15.53 10.96 8.64
CA HIS A 25 -15.15 9.93 9.61
C HIS A 25 -14.20 10.50 10.65
N GLU A 26 -14.36 10.07 11.90
CA GLU A 26 -13.31 10.24 12.91
C GLU A 26 -12.20 9.24 12.63
N VAL A 27 -10.95 9.69 12.65
CA VAL A 27 -9.77 8.88 12.34
C VAL A 27 -8.78 8.98 13.49
N VAL A 28 -8.40 7.82 14.01
CA VAL A 28 -7.24 7.63 14.87
C VAL A 28 -6.15 7.03 14.00
N ASN A 29 -5.17 7.84 13.63
CA ASN A 29 -4.01 7.38 12.88
C ASN A 29 -2.95 6.85 13.85
N LEU A 30 -2.69 5.55 13.81
CA LEU A 30 -1.65 4.90 14.59
C LEU A 30 -0.46 4.60 13.68
N ASP A 31 0.70 5.16 13.97
CA ASP A 31 1.91 4.91 13.17
C ASP A 31 3.17 4.88 14.03
N ALA A 32 4.11 3.98 13.71
CA ALA A 32 5.39 3.87 14.39
C ALA A 32 6.40 4.95 13.94
N LEU A 33 6.09 5.66 12.85
CA LEU A 33 6.97 6.63 12.19
C LEU A 33 8.32 6.03 11.75
N THR A 34 8.27 4.89 11.06
CA THR A 34 9.46 4.27 10.46
C THR A 34 10.01 5.11 9.29
N TYR A 35 11.05 4.63 8.60
CA TYR A 35 11.67 5.37 7.48
C TYR A 35 10.68 5.74 6.37
N ALA A 36 9.60 4.97 6.19
CA ALA A 36 8.60 5.16 5.13
C ALA A 36 7.48 6.14 5.50
N ALA A 37 7.38 6.53 6.77
CA ALA A 37 6.32 7.38 7.28
C ALA A 37 6.65 8.87 7.14
N CYS A 38 5.64 9.71 6.87
CA CYS A 38 5.79 11.15 6.84
C CYS A 38 4.50 11.83 7.32
N LEU A 39 4.57 12.60 8.41
CA LEU A 39 3.40 13.31 8.95
C LEU A 39 2.90 14.41 8.00
N ASP A 40 3.76 14.93 7.12
CA ASP A 40 3.34 15.90 6.09
C ASP A 40 2.31 15.30 5.12
N ASN A 41 2.27 13.97 4.98
CA ASN A 41 1.28 13.27 4.15
C ASN A 41 -0.17 13.48 4.64
N VAL A 42 -0.34 13.80 5.91
CA VAL A 42 -1.63 13.97 6.59
C VAL A 42 -1.79 15.36 7.21
N ALA A 43 -0.90 16.31 6.90
CA ALA A 43 -0.90 17.65 7.51
C ALA A 43 -2.24 18.40 7.34
N GLU A 44 -2.89 18.28 6.17
CA GLU A 44 -4.21 18.89 5.96
C GLU A 44 -5.31 18.19 6.77
N ALA A 45 -5.29 16.85 6.84
CA ALA A 45 -6.24 16.08 7.64
C ALA A 45 -6.08 16.37 9.14
N ALA A 46 -4.84 16.61 9.60
CA ALA A 46 -4.51 16.92 10.98
C ALA A 46 -5.05 18.27 11.49
N LYS A 47 -5.53 19.14 10.60
CA LYS A 47 -6.23 20.37 10.98
C LYS A 47 -7.68 20.13 11.42
N SER A 48 -8.24 18.96 11.13
CA SER A 48 -9.62 18.59 11.47
C SER A 48 -9.73 18.10 12.90
N ASN A 49 -10.82 18.43 13.58
CA ASN A 49 -11.17 17.85 14.89
C ASN A 49 -11.57 16.36 14.81
N LEU A 50 -11.77 15.85 13.59
CA LEU A 50 -12.01 14.43 13.33
C LEU A 50 -10.73 13.60 13.31
N TYR A 51 -9.55 14.21 13.29
CA TYR A 51 -8.28 13.51 13.24
C TYR A 51 -7.59 13.49 14.61
N SER A 52 -7.01 12.34 14.95
CA SER A 52 -6.09 12.17 16.08
C SER A 52 -4.93 11.27 15.69
N PHE A 53 -3.78 11.46 16.33
CA PHE A 53 -2.57 10.70 16.06
C PHE A 53 -2.07 10.00 17.33
N GLU A 54 -1.71 8.72 17.19
CA GLU A 54 -1.07 7.92 18.22
C GLU A 54 0.26 7.40 17.66
N GLN A 55 1.38 7.92 18.17
CA GLN A 55 2.68 7.37 17.83
C GLN A 55 2.92 6.10 18.65
N ALA A 56 2.71 4.95 18.02
CA ALA A 56 2.86 3.65 18.65
C ALA A 56 3.24 2.59 17.62
N ASP A 57 3.91 1.53 18.09
CA ASP A 57 4.22 0.36 17.28
C ASP A 57 3.15 -0.71 17.47
N ILE A 58 2.69 -1.34 16.39
CA ILE A 58 1.76 -2.48 16.45
C ILE A 58 2.37 -3.70 17.15
N ARG A 59 3.68 -3.74 17.35
CA ARG A 59 4.40 -4.73 18.16
C ARG A 59 4.22 -4.50 19.66
N ASP A 60 3.86 -3.29 20.09
CA ASP A 60 3.62 -2.96 21.49
C ASP A 60 2.16 -3.25 21.88
N ARG A 61 1.93 -4.46 22.40
CA ARG A 61 0.59 -4.91 22.80
C ARG A 61 -0.06 -4.01 23.87
N ALA A 62 0.72 -3.49 24.82
CA ALA A 62 0.17 -2.65 25.89
C ALA A 62 -0.29 -1.29 25.35
N ALA A 63 0.47 -0.71 24.41
CA ALA A 63 0.06 0.51 23.72
C ALA A 63 -1.23 0.29 22.92
N LEU A 64 -1.35 -0.84 22.21
CA LEU A 64 -2.58 -1.17 21.48
C LEU A 64 -3.80 -1.25 22.40
N ASP A 65 -3.72 -2.01 23.50
CA ASP A 65 -4.84 -2.15 24.44
C ASP A 65 -5.28 -0.78 25.01
N ARG A 66 -4.31 0.11 25.34
CA ARG A 66 -4.60 1.49 25.76
C ARG A 66 -5.32 2.28 24.67
N ILE A 67 -4.86 2.20 23.43
CA ILE A 67 -5.43 2.95 22.30
C ILE A 67 -6.87 2.51 22.03
N PHE A 68 -7.14 1.20 22.00
CA PHE A 68 -8.50 0.67 21.85
C PHE A 68 -9.42 1.14 22.98
N ALA A 69 -8.96 1.09 24.23
CA ALA A 69 -9.74 1.55 25.39
C ALA A 69 -10.05 3.06 25.34
N THR A 70 -9.06 3.87 24.92
CA THR A 70 -9.18 5.33 24.85
C THR A 70 -10.12 5.76 23.73
N HIS A 71 -9.91 5.21 22.54
CA HIS A 71 -10.56 5.72 21.34
C HIS A 71 -11.85 5.02 20.98
N ARG A 72 -12.02 3.74 21.39
CA ARG A 72 -13.21 2.92 21.13
C ARG A 72 -13.64 2.93 19.66
N PRO A 73 -12.79 2.47 18.73
CA PRO A 73 -13.10 2.53 17.30
C PRO A 73 -14.29 1.63 16.93
N ASP A 74 -15.03 2.05 15.91
CA ASP A 74 -16.09 1.25 15.25
C ASP A 74 -15.48 0.23 14.28
N ALA A 75 -14.36 0.58 13.65
CA ALA A 75 -13.65 -0.28 12.72
C ALA A 75 -12.13 -0.06 12.77
N VAL A 76 -11.39 -1.09 12.41
CA VAL A 76 -9.94 -1.05 12.22
C VAL A 76 -9.65 -1.19 10.72
N MET A 77 -8.79 -0.33 10.20
CA MET A 77 -8.17 -0.50 8.88
C MET A 77 -6.66 -0.71 9.09
N HIS A 78 -6.21 -1.94 8.89
CA HIS A 78 -4.85 -2.35 9.21
C HIS A 78 -3.94 -2.29 7.96
N LEU A 79 -3.16 -1.19 7.82
CA LEU A 79 -2.22 -0.99 6.70
C LEU A 79 -0.74 -1.00 7.13
N ALA A 80 -0.45 -0.83 8.42
CA ALA A 80 0.92 -0.84 8.95
C ALA A 80 1.65 -2.15 8.61
N ALA A 81 2.75 -2.04 7.87
CA ALA A 81 3.61 -3.14 7.44
C ALA A 81 4.95 -2.60 6.93
N GLU A 82 5.97 -3.45 6.94
CA GLU A 82 7.13 -3.29 6.07
C GLU A 82 6.79 -3.80 4.66
N SER A 83 7.08 -2.99 3.62
CA SER A 83 6.48 -3.18 2.28
C SER A 83 7.47 -3.26 1.12
N HIS A 84 8.78 -3.14 1.36
CA HIS A 84 9.77 -3.12 0.28
C HIS A 84 10.40 -4.49 0.03
N VAL A 85 10.04 -5.15 -1.07
CA VAL A 85 10.60 -6.45 -1.46
C VAL A 85 12.13 -6.47 -1.40
N ASP A 86 12.81 -5.47 -1.96
CA ASP A 86 14.28 -5.47 -2.00
C ASP A 86 14.90 -5.32 -0.58
N ARG A 87 14.21 -4.64 0.35
CA ARG A 87 14.65 -4.58 1.76
C ARG A 87 14.41 -5.92 2.45
N SER A 88 13.34 -6.62 2.10
CA SER A 88 13.03 -7.94 2.67
C SER A 88 14.06 -9.00 2.27
N ILE A 89 14.70 -8.84 1.10
CA ILE A 89 15.81 -9.69 0.65
C ILE A 89 17.07 -9.42 1.48
N ASP A 90 17.41 -8.14 1.68
CA ASP A 90 18.62 -7.75 2.43
C ASP A 90 18.46 -7.92 3.96
N GLY A 91 17.23 -7.80 4.49
CA GLY A 91 16.90 -7.81 5.92
C GLY A 91 15.46 -8.27 6.19
N PRO A 92 15.19 -9.59 6.26
CA PRO A 92 13.84 -10.12 6.40
C PRO A 92 13.25 -10.02 7.83
N SER A 93 14.06 -9.82 8.87
CA SER A 93 13.59 -9.85 10.27
C SER A 93 12.49 -8.81 10.55
N ASP A 94 12.66 -7.58 10.06
CA ASP A 94 11.67 -6.51 10.27
C ASP A 94 10.30 -6.84 9.67
N PHE A 95 10.28 -7.62 8.58
CA PHE A 95 9.05 -8.08 7.91
C PHE A 95 8.35 -9.16 8.73
N ILE A 96 9.09 -10.09 9.35
CA ILE A 96 8.51 -11.09 10.24
C ILE A 96 7.91 -10.42 11.48
N GLU A 97 8.69 -9.56 12.14
CA GLU A 97 8.25 -8.89 13.37
C GLU A 97 7.06 -7.96 13.11
N THR A 98 7.12 -7.13 12.07
CA THR A 98 6.06 -6.15 11.83
C THR A 98 4.84 -6.80 11.19
N ASN A 99 5.02 -7.55 10.10
CA ASN A 99 3.88 -8.00 9.30
C ASN A 99 3.19 -9.21 9.95
N ILE A 100 3.94 -10.11 10.61
CA ILE A 100 3.35 -11.29 11.25
C ILE A 100 3.04 -11.01 12.71
N THR A 101 4.06 -10.72 13.53
CA THR A 101 3.87 -10.51 14.98
C THR A 101 3.04 -9.25 15.27
N GLY A 102 3.25 -8.17 14.52
CA GLY A 102 2.42 -6.96 14.61
C GLY A 102 0.95 -7.21 14.24
N THR A 103 0.68 -7.98 13.18
CA THR A 103 -0.71 -8.37 12.83
C THR A 103 -1.34 -9.22 13.94
N PHE A 104 -0.60 -10.20 14.48
CA PHE A 104 -1.06 -11.00 15.60
C PHE A 104 -1.46 -10.13 16.81
N ASN A 105 -0.62 -9.16 17.17
CA ASN A 105 -0.90 -8.26 18.28
C ASN A 105 -2.13 -7.37 18.02
N MET A 106 -2.28 -6.85 16.81
CA MET A 106 -3.47 -6.09 16.39
C MET A 106 -4.74 -6.94 16.44
N LEU A 107 -4.69 -8.18 15.98
CA LEU A 107 -5.81 -9.12 16.02
C LEU A 107 -6.22 -9.43 17.45
N GLU A 108 -5.26 -9.66 18.34
CA GLU A 108 -5.56 -9.94 19.75
C GLU A 108 -6.09 -8.70 20.49
N ALA A 109 -5.54 -7.50 20.23
CA ALA A 109 -6.06 -6.25 20.79
C ALA A 109 -7.50 -5.99 20.32
N ALA A 110 -7.75 -6.12 19.01
CA ALA A 110 -9.08 -5.98 18.42
C ALA A 110 -10.07 -7.01 18.96
N ARG A 111 -9.66 -8.29 19.07
CA ARG A 111 -10.49 -9.37 19.62
C ARG A 111 -10.84 -9.12 21.09
N THR A 112 -9.86 -8.79 21.92
CA THR A 112 -10.08 -8.47 23.35
C THR A 112 -11.05 -7.30 23.50
N TYR A 113 -10.83 -6.21 22.75
CA TYR A 113 -11.72 -5.05 22.74
C TYR A 113 -13.14 -5.43 22.30
N TRP A 114 -13.27 -6.09 21.15
CA TRP A 114 -14.56 -6.48 20.57
C TRP A 114 -15.36 -7.38 21.53
N VAL A 115 -14.71 -8.36 22.17
CA VAL A 115 -15.34 -9.20 23.20
C VAL A 115 -15.80 -8.37 24.39
N ALA A 116 -14.96 -7.46 24.89
CA ALA A 116 -15.31 -6.58 26.02
C ALA A 116 -16.46 -5.62 25.70
N GLN A 117 -16.65 -5.24 24.43
CA GLN A 117 -17.80 -4.46 23.97
C GLN A 117 -19.07 -5.31 23.72
N GLY A 118 -19.05 -6.61 24.04
CA GLY A 118 -20.21 -7.50 23.86
C GLY A 118 -20.37 -8.01 22.43
N LYS A 119 -19.28 -8.07 21.66
CA LYS A 119 -19.23 -8.59 20.28
C LYS A 119 -20.21 -7.89 19.31
N PRO A 120 -20.18 -6.55 19.19
CA PRO A 120 -21.09 -5.86 18.28
C PRO A 120 -20.92 -6.34 16.84
N ALA A 121 -22.04 -6.68 16.19
CA ALA A 121 -22.05 -7.15 14.80
C ALA A 121 -21.67 -6.07 13.78
N SER A 122 -21.68 -4.79 14.20
CA SER A 122 -21.26 -3.65 13.39
C SER A 122 -19.74 -3.48 13.34
N PHE A 123 -18.98 -4.06 14.27
CA PHE A 123 -17.52 -3.92 14.27
C PHE A 123 -16.91 -4.54 13.01
N ARG A 124 -15.83 -3.96 12.50
CA ARG A 124 -15.08 -4.49 11.35
C ARG A 124 -13.58 -4.44 11.63
N PHE A 125 -12.90 -5.53 11.35
CA PHE A 125 -11.44 -5.57 11.20
C PHE A 125 -11.09 -5.73 9.73
N HIS A 126 -10.71 -4.64 9.07
CA HIS A 126 -10.31 -4.65 7.68
C HIS A 126 -8.79 -4.85 7.58
N HIS A 127 -8.37 -5.99 7.02
CA HIS A 127 -6.97 -6.27 6.72
C HIS A 127 -6.62 -5.91 5.28
N ILE A 128 -5.61 -5.06 5.10
CA ILE A 128 -5.14 -4.61 3.80
C ILE A 128 -3.86 -5.37 3.44
N SER A 129 -3.92 -6.07 2.31
CA SER A 129 -2.88 -6.96 1.83
C SER A 129 -2.61 -6.72 0.34
N THR A 130 -1.83 -7.62 -0.27
CA THR A 130 -1.21 -7.43 -1.58
C THR A 130 -1.53 -8.59 -2.50
N ASP A 131 -1.53 -8.36 -3.81
CA ASP A 131 -1.58 -9.38 -4.85
C ASP A 131 -0.37 -10.32 -4.87
N GLU A 132 0.80 -9.85 -4.42
CA GLU A 132 2.05 -10.63 -4.36
C GLU A 132 1.94 -11.93 -3.53
N VAL A 133 0.91 -12.06 -2.70
CA VAL A 133 0.63 -13.31 -1.97
C VAL A 133 0.25 -14.48 -2.88
N PHE A 134 -0.25 -14.18 -4.09
CA PHE A 134 -0.67 -15.17 -5.09
C PHE A 134 0.49 -15.64 -5.99
N GLY A 135 1.69 -15.10 -5.82
CA GLY A 135 2.88 -15.48 -6.59
C GLY A 135 2.94 -14.82 -7.96
N SER A 136 3.43 -15.54 -8.98
CA SER A 136 3.58 -15.01 -10.35
C SER A 136 2.67 -15.72 -11.34
N LEU A 137 2.08 -14.95 -12.24
CA LEU A 137 1.35 -15.47 -13.40
C LEU A 137 2.29 -15.81 -14.55
N GLY A 138 1.80 -16.67 -15.45
CA GLY A 138 2.32 -16.83 -16.80
C GLY A 138 1.76 -15.77 -17.75
N ALA A 139 1.73 -16.07 -19.05
CA ALA A 139 1.26 -15.15 -20.09
C ALA A 139 -0.25 -14.85 -20.02
N GLU A 140 -1.04 -15.74 -19.43
CA GLU A 140 -2.50 -15.66 -19.36
C GLU A 140 -2.99 -15.70 -17.90
N GLY A 141 -4.28 -15.43 -17.71
CA GLY A 141 -4.94 -15.45 -16.41
C GLY A 141 -4.78 -14.18 -15.59
N GLN A 142 -5.56 -14.11 -14.52
CA GLN A 142 -5.58 -13.04 -13.53
C GLN A 142 -5.78 -13.66 -12.14
N PHE A 143 -5.35 -12.96 -11.10
CA PHE A 143 -5.57 -13.34 -9.72
C PHE A 143 -7.01 -13.07 -9.31
N THR A 144 -7.73 -14.14 -8.99
CA THR A 144 -9.03 -14.11 -8.31
C THR A 144 -8.84 -14.36 -6.82
N GLU A 145 -9.85 -14.11 -6.00
CA GLU A 145 -9.78 -14.39 -4.56
C GLU A 145 -9.76 -15.88 -4.21
N GLU A 146 -9.94 -16.76 -5.21
CA GLU A 146 -9.80 -18.22 -5.07
C GLU A 146 -8.39 -18.71 -5.47
N THR A 147 -7.54 -17.80 -5.96
CA THR A 147 -6.17 -18.16 -6.34
C THR A 147 -5.40 -18.65 -5.11
N PRO A 148 -4.72 -19.81 -5.18
CA PRO A 148 -3.87 -20.28 -4.09
C PRO A 148 -2.73 -19.29 -3.78
N TYR A 149 -2.34 -19.21 -2.52
CA TYR A 149 -1.18 -18.45 -2.11
C TYR A 149 0.11 -19.16 -2.61
N ASP A 150 1.01 -18.41 -3.25
CA ASP A 150 2.32 -18.87 -3.75
C ASP A 150 3.39 -17.76 -3.57
N PRO A 151 3.62 -17.23 -2.34
CA PRO A 151 4.51 -16.09 -2.14
C PRO A 151 5.98 -16.44 -2.42
N ARG A 152 6.69 -15.53 -3.10
CA ARG A 152 8.07 -15.75 -3.60
C ARG A 152 9.14 -14.83 -3.01
N SER A 153 8.79 -14.00 -2.03
CA SER A 153 9.74 -13.15 -1.29
C SER A 153 9.46 -13.16 0.20
N PRO A 154 10.42 -12.79 1.07
CA PRO A 154 10.16 -12.64 2.51
C PRO A 154 9.03 -11.64 2.79
N TYR A 155 8.93 -10.55 2.01
CA TYR A 155 7.79 -9.63 2.06
C TYR A 155 6.45 -10.33 1.79
N SER A 156 6.28 -10.94 0.62
CA SER A 156 5.00 -11.54 0.26
C SER A 156 4.64 -12.75 1.11
N ALA A 157 5.64 -13.51 1.59
CA ALA A 157 5.43 -14.60 2.54
C ALA A 157 4.94 -14.07 3.90
N SER A 158 5.49 -12.95 4.37
CA SER A 158 5.03 -12.32 5.61
C SER A 158 3.59 -11.79 5.51
N LYS A 159 3.19 -11.26 4.35
CA LYS A 159 1.81 -10.84 4.07
C LYS A 159 0.85 -12.02 3.90
N ALA A 160 1.28 -13.11 3.27
CA ALA A 160 0.51 -14.35 3.22
C ALA A 160 0.24 -14.91 4.63
N ALA A 161 1.27 -14.89 5.49
CA ALA A 161 1.12 -15.30 6.88
C ALA A 161 0.13 -14.40 7.65
N SER A 162 0.17 -13.08 7.45
CA SER A 162 -0.79 -12.16 8.07
C SER A 162 -2.22 -12.42 7.60
N ASP A 163 -2.43 -12.69 6.31
CA ASP A 163 -3.74 -13.06 5.76
C ASP A 163 -4.29 -14.33 6.43
N HIS A 164 -3.46 -15.36 6.61
CA HIS A 164 -3.85 -16.60 7.28
C HIS A 164 -4.23 -16.38 8.75
N LEU A 165 -3.48 -15.55 9.48
CA LEU A 165 -3.84 -15.20 10.87
C LEU A 165 -5.21 -14.52 10.92
N VAL A 166 -5.47 -13.54 10.06
CA VAL A 166 -6.75 -12.81 10.03
C VAL A 166 -7.91 -13.77 9.78
N ARG A 167 -7.78 -14.66 8.79
CA ARG A 167 -8.81 -15.67 8.48
C ARG A 167 -9.02 -16.64 9.65
N ALA A 168 -7.94 -17.11 10.28
CA ALA A 168 -8.02 -18.00 11.43
C ALA A 168 -8.69 -17.34 12.64
N TRP A 169 -8.49 -16.04 12.85
CA TRP A 169 -9.16 -15.30 13.94
C TRP A 169 -10.66 -15.15 13.69
N ALA A 170 -11.07 -14.96 12.44
CA ALA A 170 -12.47 -14.96 12.06
C ALA A 170 -13.11 -16.33 12.29
N GLU A 171 -12.48 -17.41 11.82
CA GLU A 171 -12.99 -18.78 11.94
C GLU A 171 -13.07 -19.23 13.41
N THR A 172 -12.00 -19.01 14.17
CA THR A 172 -11.86 -19.53 15.54
C THR A 172 -12.67 -18.73 16.56
N TYR A 173 -12.67 -17.40 16.44
CA TYR A 173 -13.22 -16.51 17.47
C TYR A 173 -14.48 -15.75 17.03
N GLY A 174 -14.81 -15.80 15.74
CA GLY A 174 -15.92 -15.05 15.14
C GLY A 174 -15.63 -13.56 14.95
N LEU A 175 -14.37 -13.13 14.97
CA LEU A 175 -14.01 -11.72 14.76
C LEU A 175 -14.51 -11.26 13.37
N PRO A 176 -15.27 -10.17 13.25
CA PRO A 176 -15.83 -9.75 11.97
C PRO A 176 -14.77 -9.09 11.09
N VAL A 177 -14.10 -9.91 10.27
CA VAL A 177 -13.04 -9.45 9.37
C VAL A 177 -13.53 -9.19 7.95
N VAL A 178 -12.86 -8.30 7.24
CA VAL A 178 -12.90 -8.18 5.77
C VAL A 178 -11.46 -8.06 5.27
N LEU A 179 -11.16 -8.63 4.10
CA LEU A 179 -9.79 -8.66 3.57
C LEU A 179 -9.75 -8.09 2.16
N THR A 180 -8.66 -7.38 1.83
CA THR A 180 -8.41 -6.88 0.47
C THR A 180 -7.00 -7.18 0.01
N ASN A 181 -6.85 -7.68 -1.22
CA ASN A 181 -5.56 -7.86 -1.88
C ASN A 181 -5.52 -6.94 -3.11
N CYS A 182 -4.63 -5.95 -3.10
CA CYS A 182 -4.57 -4.95 -4.16
C CYS A 182 -3.35 -5.11 -5.07
N SER A 183 -3.47 -4.59 -6.29
CA SER A 183 -2.35 -4.44 -7.24
C SER A 183 -1.39 -3.30 -6.86
N ASN A 184 -0.34 -3.08 -7.67
CA ASN A 184 0.65 -2.04 -7.39
C ASN A 184 0.02 -0.66 -7.37
N ASN A 185 0.26 0.06 -6.27
CA ASN A 185 -0.25 1.40 -6.09
C ASN A 185 0.74 2.46 -6.58
N TYR A 186 0.21 3.59 -7.05
CA TYR A 186 1.02 4.76 -7.41
C TYR A 186 0.24 6.08 -7.28
N GLY A 187 0.97 7.18 -7.07
CA GLY A 187 0.35 8.50 -6.91
C GLY A 187 1.12 9.45 -5.98
N PRO A 188 0.43 10.51 -5.51
CA PRO A 188 0.91 11.43 -4.49
C PRO A 188 1.46 10.75 -3.24
N PHE A 189 2.50 11.32 -2.62
CA PHE A 189 3.09 10.83 -1.37
C PHE A 189 3.77 9.45 -1.41
N HIS A 190 4.08 8.93 -2.61
CA HIS A 190 4.76 7.64 -2.74
C HIS A 190 6.26 7.77 -2.39
N PHE A 191 6.73 7.01 -1.40
CA PHE A 191 8.11 7.12 -0.92
C PHE A 191 9.14 6.80 -2.04
N PRO A 192 10.27 7.54 -2.15
CA PRO A 192 11.19 7.50 -3.28
C PRO A 192 12.14 6.28 -3.31
N GLU A 193 11.57 5.09 -3.20
CA GLU A 193 12.27 3.81 -3.36
C GLU A 193 11.56 2.88 -4.35
N LYS A 194 10.28 3.14 -4.68
CA LYS A 194 9.48 2.37 -5.63
C LYS A 194 9.68 2.87 -7.07
N LEU A 195 9.37 2.03 -8.06
CA LEU A 195 9.66 2.28 -9.48
C LEU A 195 9.26 3.69 -9.95
N ILE A 196 7.99 4.06 -9.85
CA ILE A 196 7.48 5.34 -10.37
C ILE A 196 8.17 6.56 -9.72
N PRO A 197 8.21 6.72 -8.38
CA PRO A 197 8.89 7.86 -7.79
C PRO A 197 10.40 7.86 -8.06
N VAL A 198 11.07 6.70 -8.09
CA VAL A 198 12.50 6.62 -8.47
C VAL A 198 12.73 7.12 -9.90
N VAL A 199 11.87 6.71 -10.85
CA VAL A 199 11.96 7.15 -12.25
C VAL A 199 11.78 8.66 -12.34
N ILE A 200 10.72 9.21 -11.73
CA ILE A 200 10.44 10.65 -11.77
C ILE A 200 11.61 11.43 -11.17
N LEU A 201 12.06 11.07 -9.96
CA LEU A 201 13.07 11.86 -9.25
C LEU A 201 14.47 11.71 -9.86
N ASN A 202 14.85 10.53 -10.36
CA ASN A 202 16.11 10.39 -11.09
C ASN A 202 16.08 11.16 -12.41
N ALA A 203 14.96 11.12 -13.14
CA ALA A 203 14.75 11.93 -14.34
C ALA A 203 14.99 13.42 -14.04
N LEU A 204 14.31 13.96 -13.02
CA LEU A 204 14.43 15.37 -12.62
C LEU A 204 15.83 15.80 -12.18
N HIS A 205 16.62 14.88 -11.59
CA HIS A 205 18.00 15.15 -11.17
C HIS A 205 19.06 14.86 -12.26
N GLY A 206 18.65 14.49 -13.48
CA GLY A 206 19.59 14.09 -14.53
C GLY A 206 20.38 12.81 -14.20
N ARG A 207 19.88 11.97 -13.30
CA ARG A 207 20.52 10.71 -12.87
C ARG A 207 20.06 9.52 -13.73
N PRO A 208 20.83 8.43 -13.81
CA PRO A 208 20.39 7.21 -14.46
C PRO A 208 19.04 6.70 -13.91
N ILE A 209 18.15 6.26 -14.81
CA ILE A 209 16.87 5.64 -14.47
C ILE A 209 17.07 4.12 -14.50
N PRO A 210 17.19 3.44 -13.35
CA PRO A 210 17.48 2.01 -13.32
C PRO A 210 16.25 1.20 -13.74
N VAL A 211 16.43 0.29 -14.71
CA VAL A 211 15.44 -0.70 -15.13
C VAL A 211 16.02 -2.09 -14.90
N TYR A 212 15.36 -2.89 -14.05
CA TYR A 212 15.80 -4.26 -13.74
C TYR A 212 15.64 -5.18 -14.96
N GLY A 213 16.69 -5.92 -15.28
CA GLY A 213 16.72 -6.82 -16.44
C GLY A 213 16.47 -6.05 -17.74
N LYS A 214 15.47 -6.49 -18.51
CA LYS A 214 14.99 -5.80 -19.72
C LYS A 214 13.76 -4.91 -19.46
N GLY A 215 13.26 -4.87 -18.22
CA GLY A 215 12.02 -4.17 -17.87
C GLY A 215 10.75 -4.81 -18.44
N GLU A 216 10.80 -6.09 -18.79
CA GLU A 216 9.69 -6.84 -19.39
C GLU A 216 8.64 -7.29 -18.37
N ASN A 217 8.97 -7.24 -17.07
CA ASN A 217 8.04 -7.60 -16.00
C ASN A 217 6.80 -6.72 -16.05
N VAL A 218 5.64 -7.35 -15.88
CA VAL A 218 4.31 -6.74 -15.97
C VAL A 218 3.74 -6.57 -14.57
N ARG A 219 3.12 -5.41 -14.33
CA ARG A 219 2.37 -5.11 -13.12
C ARG A 219 1.02 -4.49 -13.50
N ASP A 220 0.02 -4.72 -12.68
CA ASP A 220 -1.25 -3.98 -12.71
C ASP A 220 -1.13 -2.74 -11.81
N TRP A 221 -1.54 -1.58 -12.33
CA TRP A 221 -1.31 -0.28 -11.69
C TRP A 221 -2.61 0.39 -11.28
N LEU A 222 -2.80 0.56 -9.98
CA LEU A 222 -3.94 1.21 -9.35
C LEU A 222 -3.54 2.58 -8.78
N TYR A 223 -4.31 3.62 -9.10
CA TYR A 223 -4.07 4.95 -8.56
C TYR A 223 -4.43 5.00 -7.07
N VAL A 224 -3.56 5.58 -6.24
CA VAL A 224 -3.69 5.49 -4.77
C VAL A 224 -4.99 6.06 -4.22
N GLU A 225 -5.54 7.10 -4.84
CA GLU A 225 -6.81 7.70 -4.41
C GLU A 225 -8.01 6.79 -4.76
N ASP A 226 -7.93 6.03 -5.87
CA ASP A 226 -8.92 4.99 -6.20
C ASP A 226 -8.84 3.84 -5.20
N HIS A 227 -7.62 3.44 -4.79
CA HIS A 227 -7.46 2.41 -3.78
C HIS A 227 -8.01 2.87 -2.42
N ALA A 228 -7.72 4.10 -2.00
CA ALA A 228 -8.28 4.66 -0.75
C ALA A 228 -9.81 4.66 -0.76
N ASP A 229 -10.43 5.00 -1.89
CA ASP A 229 -11.88 4.92 -2.07
C ASP A 229 -12.41 3.48 -1.95
N ALA A 230 -11.75 2.53 -2.63
CA ALA A 230 -12.10 1.11 -2.56
C ALA A 230 -12.03 0.58 -1.12
N LEU A 231 -10.98 0.96 -0.38
CA LEU A 231 -10.78 0.50 0.99
C LEU A 231 -11.86 1.03 1.93
N LEU A 232 -12.24 2.31 1.79
CA LEU A 232 -13.36 2.87 2.57
C LEU A 232 -14.70 2.20 2.21
N LEU A 233 -14.92 1.90 0.94
CA LEU A 233 -16.12 1.17 0.53
C LEU A 233 -16.16 -0.24 1.14
N VAL A 234 -15.03 -0.95 1.16
CA VAL A 234 -14.95 -2.31 1.72
C VAL A 234 -15.16 -2.32 3.23
N VAL A 235 -14.58 -1.38 3.99
CA VAL A 235 -14.81 -1.35 5.45
C VAL A 235 -16.27 -1.04 5.79
N GLU A 236 -16.97 -0.26 4.96
CA GLU A 236 -18.38 0.11 5.15
C GLU A 236 -19.36 -0.97 4.71
N LYS A 237 -19.13 -1.59 3.54
CA LYS A 237 -20.12 -2.43 2.85
C LYS A 237 -19.65 -3.86 2.59
N GLY A 238 -18.37 -4.15 2.81
CA GLY A 238 -17.81 -5.49 2.63
C GLY A 238 -18.53 -6.52 3.49
N VAL A 239 -18.82 -7.68 2.90
CA VAL A 239 -19.46 -8.79 3.61
C VAL A 239 -18.44 -9.42 4.55
N VAL A 240 -18.81 -9.61 5.81
CA VAL A 240 -17.93 -10.22 6.82
C VAL A 240 -17.45 -11.59 6.35
N GLY A 241 -16.15 -11.86 6.50
CA GLY A 241 -15.48 -13.08 6.05
C GLY A 241 -15.11 -13.07 4.56
N ARG A 242 -15.52 -12.07 3.78
CA ARG A 242 -15.14 -11.97 2.36
C ARG A 242 -13.75 -11.35 2.17
N SER A 243 -13.16 -11.74 1.05
CA SER A 243 -11.97 -11.14 0.44
C SER A 243 -12.40 -10.43 -0.83
N TYR A 244 -11.78 -9.28 -1.11
CA TYR A 244 -11.98 -8.50 -2.34
C TYR A 244 -10.64 -8.16 -2.98
N ASN A 245 -10.42 -8.63 -4.21
CA ASN A 245 -9.28 -8.21 -5.01
C ASN A 245 -9.54 -6.82 -5.61
N ILE A 246 -8.52 -5.96 -5.57
CA ILE A 246 -8.62 -4.55 -6.01
C ILE A 246 -7.54 -4.27 -7.06
N GLY A 247 -7.96 -4.17 -8.32
CA GLY A 247 -7.09 -3.98 -9.48
C GLY A 247 -7.32 -2.64 -10.18
N GLY A 248 -6.33 -2.19 -10.94
CA GLY A 248 -6.46 -1.03 -11.82
C GLY A 248 -7.04 -1.37 -13.19
N GLU A 249 -7.10 -2.66 -13.56
CA GLU A 249 -7.36 -3.12 -14.93
C GLU A 249 -6.29 -2.57 -15.92
N ASN A 250 -5.05 -2.34 -15.44
CA ASN A 250 -4.02 -1.56 -16.11
C ASN A 250 -2.66 -2.28 -16.18
N GLU A 251 -2.62 -3.44 -16.84
CA GLU A 251 -1.35 -4.16 -17.04
C GLU A 251 -0.35 -3.36 -17.91
N ARG A 252 0.85 -3.17 -17.38
CA ARG A 252 1.96 -2.50 -18.08
C ARG A 252 3.28 -3.19 -17.80
N ARG A 253 4.09 -3.36 -18.85
CA ARG A 253 5.52 -3.68 -18.69
C ARG A 253 6.23 -2.50 -18.05
N ASN A 254 7.17 -2.78 -17.15
CA ASN A 254 7.94 -1.74 -16.47
C ASN A 254 8.61 -0.76 -17.45
N ILE A 255 9.19 -1.26 -18.55
CA ILE A 255 9.85 -0.40 -19.55
C ILE A 255 8.89 0.58 -20.24
N ASP A 256 7.65 0.15 -20.52
CA ASP A 256 6.65 1.00 -21.17
C ASP A 256 6.15 2.09 -20.21
N LEU A 257 6.01 1.74 -18.92
CA LEU A 257 5.70 2.70 -17.87
C LEU A 257 6.78 3.78 -17.73
N VAL A 258 8.06 3.38 -17.70
CA VAL A 258 9.21 4.30 -17.61
C VAL A 258 9.23 5.26 -18.79
N ARG A 259 9.04 4.74 -20.01
CA ARG A 259 8.98 5.58 -21.23
C ARG A 259 7.80 6.54 -21.20
N THR A 260 6.65 6.11 -20.69
CA THR A 260 5.47 6.97 -20.53
C THR A 260 5.76 8.13 -19.59
N ILE A 261 6.39 7.88 -18.45
CA ILE A 261 6.80 8.93 -17.50
C ILE A 261 7.79 9.91 -18.15
N CYS A 262 8.79 9.40 -18.87
CA CYS A 262 9.75 10.24 -19.57
C CYS A 262 9.06 11.16 -20.59
N ALA A 263 8.12 10.63 -21.37
CA ALA A 263 7.35 11.41 -22.34
C ALA A 263 6.45 12.47 -21.68
N ILE A 264 5.88 12.18 -20.51
CA ILE A 264 5.12 13.17 -19.73
C ILE A 264 6.05 14.30 -19.27
N LEU A 265 7.23 13.96 -18.75
CA LEU A 265 8.23 14.93 -18.31
C LEU A 265 8.77 15.78 -19.48
N ASP A 266 9.02 15.18 -20.65
CA ASP A 266 9.44 15.91 -21.86
C ASP A 266 8.42 17.00 -22.24
N ARG A 267 7.12 16.75 -22.01
CA ARG A 267 6.05 17.75 -22.23
C ARG A 267 5.95 18.78 -21.10
N LYS A 268 5.99 18.35 -19.84
CA LYS A 268 5.72 19.21 -18.67
C LYS A 268 6.91 20.04 -18.20
N ARG A 269 8.13 19.53 -18.37
CA ARG A 269 9.39 20.16 -17.95
C ARG A 269 10.47 19.92 -19.02
N PRO A 270 10.33 20.49 -20.22
CA PRO A 270 11.23 20.21 -21.34
C PRO A 270 12.68 20.55 -21.02
N LYS A 271 13.61 19.77 -21.56
CA LYS A 271 15.06 20.00 -21.54
C LYS A 271 15.67 19.68 -22.91
N ALA A 272 16.99 19.84 -23.06
CA ALA A 272 17.66 19.73 -24.37
C ALA A 272 17.63 18.32 -25.01
N ALA A 273 17.65 17.26 -24.19
CA ALA A 273 17.59 15.86 -24.61
C ALA A 273 16.37 15.18 -23.98
N SER A 274 15.92 14.03 -24.48
CA SER A 274 14.77 13.35 -23.87
C SER A 274 15.13 12.83 -22.47
N TYR A 275 14.18 12.80 -21.55
CA TYR A 275 14.35 12.06 -20.29
C TYR A 275 14.59 10.56 -20.53
N ALA A 276 14.13 9.99 -21.65
CA ALA A 276 14.35 8.59 -22.01
C ALA A 276 15.83 8.24 -22.22
N ASP A 277 16.69 9.22 -22.55
CA ASP A 277 18.14 9.01 -22.73
C ASP A 277 18.84 8.67 -21.40
N GLN A 278 18.17 8.85 -20.26
CA GLN A 278 18.67 8.48 -18.93
C GLN A 278 18.40 7.00 -18.57
N ILE A 279 17.65 6.25 -19.39
CA ILE A 279 17.30 4.86 -19.09
C ILE A 279 18.56 3.98 -19.10
N THR A 280 18.80 3.26 -18.00
CA THR A 280 19.90 2.32 -17.85
C THR A 280 19.40 0.97 -17.36
N PHE A 281 19.75 -0.09 -18.09
CA PHE A 281 19.44 -1.46 -17.67
C PHE A 281 20.45 -1.94 -16.63
N VAL A 282 19.94 -2.50 -15.54
CA VAL A 282 20.75 -3.06 -14.45
C VAL A 282 20.39 -4.52 -14.22
N THR A 283 21.23 -5.25 -13.48
CA THR A 283 20.96 -6.66 -13.14
C THR A 283 19.57 -6.81 -12.54
N ASP A 284 18.86 -7.85 -12.94
CA ASP A 284 17.54 -8.15 -12.42
C ASP A 284 17.60 -8.54 -10.93
N ARG A 285 16.45 -8.47 -10.28
CA ARG A 285 16.26 -8.83 -8.89
C ARG A 285 16.19 -10.36 -8.73
N PRO A 286 16.77 -10.94 -7.66
CA PRO A 286 16.57 -12.35 -7.33
C PRO A 286 15.09 -12.69 -7.13
N GLY A 287 14.60 -13.76 -7.77
CA GLY A 287 13.20 -14.20 -7.61
C GLY A 287 12.15 -13.23 -8.14
N HIS A 288 12.50 -12.38 -9.12
CA HIS A 288 11.59 -11.37 -9.64
C HIS A 288 10.39 -12.00 -10.36
N ASP A 289 9.20 -11.86 -9.78
CA ASP A 289 7.97 -12.29 -10.44
C ASP A 289 7.73 -11.54 -11.74
N ALA A 290 7.39 -12.31 -12.78
CA ALA A 290 7.30 -11.81 -14.13
C ALA A 290 6.04 -10.98 -14.35
N ARG A 291 4.88 -11.43 -13.84
CA ARG A 291 3.58 -10.80 -14.11
C ARG A 291 2.64 -10.89 -12.92
N TYR A 292 2.05 -9.74 -12.57
CA TYR A 292 0.88 -9.64 -11.69
C TYR A 292 -0.27 -8.98 -12.46
N ALA A 293 -1.47 -9.53 -12.30
CA ALA A 293 -2.69 -9.01 -12.87
C ALA A 293 -3.86 -9.41 -11.97
N ILE A 294 -4.66 -8.44 -11.51
CA ILE A 294 -5.79 -8.70 -10.63
C ILE A 294 -7.08 -8.81 -11.44
N ASP A 295 -7.96 -9.73 -11.07
CA ASP A 295 -9.36 -9.73 -11.48
C ASP A 295 -10.21 -9.01 -10.40
N PRO A 296 -10.70 -7.78 -10.65
CA PRO A 296 -11.53 -7.03 -9.70
C PRO A 296 -13.03 -7.32 -9.85
N THR A 297 -13.42 -8.43 -10.50
CA THR A 297 -14.82 -8.76 -10.78
C THR A 297 -15.69 -8.80 -9.53
N ARG A 298 -15.21 -9.38 -8.43
CA ARG A 298 -16.00 -9.49 -7.20
C ARG A 298 -16.32 -8.13 -6.58
N ILE A 299 -15.33 -7.26 -6.40
CA ILE A 299 -15.57 -5.94 -5.79
C ILE A 299 -16.48 -5.08 -6.68
N ARG A 300 -16.36 -5.21 -7.99
CA ARG A 300 -17.24 -4.56 -8.95
C ARG A 300 -18.69 -5.05 -8.82
N ASP A 301 -18.90 -6.36 -8.86
CA ASP A 301 -20.24 -6.93 -8.95
C ASP A 301 -20.96 -6.89 -7.59
N GLU A 302 -20.23 -7.08 -6.48
CA GLU A 302 -20.82 -7.07 -5.14
C GLU A 302 -20.92 -5.67 -4.52
N LEU A 303 -19.93 -4.78 -4.75
CA LEU A 303 -19.88 -3.46 -4.10
C LEU A 303 -20.06 -2.28 -5.07
N GLY A 304 -20.08 -2.52 -6.38
CA GLY A 304 -20.26 -1.48 -7.40
C GLY A 304 -19.03 -0.62 -7.64
N TRP A 305 -17.83 -1.05 -7.23
CA TRP A 305 -16.61 -0.27 -7.35
C TRP A 305 -15.85 -0.53 -8.65
N ARG A 306 -15.29 0.52 -9.23
CA ARG A 306 -14.32 0.47 -10.34
C ARG A 306 -13.33 1.62 -10.19
N PRO A 307 -12.08 1.48 -10.67
CA PRO A 307 -11.13 2.60 -10.69
C PRO A 307 -11.67 3.76 -11.54
N SER A 308 -11.41 4.98 -11.11
CA SER A 308 -11.94 6.19 -11.75
C SER A 308 -11.01 6.78 -12.81
N VAL A 309 -9.73 6.37 -12.85
CA VAL A 309 -8.75 6.87 -13.81
C VAL A 309 -8.02 5.75 -14.56
N THR A 310 -7.66 6.03 -15.81
CA THR A 310 -6.73 5.17 -16.56
C THR A 310 -5.30 5.35 -16.07
N VAL A 311 -4.41 4.41 -16.41
CA VAL A 311 -2.99 4.53 -16.07
C VAL A 311 -2.35 5.79 -16.67
N GLU A 312 -2.73 6.21 -17.87
CA GLU A 312 -2.21 7.44 -18.49
C GLU A 312 -2.63 8.68 -17.69
N GLN A 313 -3.90 8.76 -17.31
CA GLN A 313 -4.42 9.89 -16.52
C GLN A 313 -3.78 9.95 -15.14
N GLY A 314 -3.67 8.81 -14.46
CA GLY A 314 -3.05 8.75 -13.14
C GLY A 314 -1.56 9.07 -13.21
N LEU A 315 -0.82 8.63 -14.24
CA LEU A 315 0.60 8.96 -14.40
C LEU A 315 0.79 10.46 -14.65
N GLU A 316 -0.04 11.07 -15.49
CA GLU A 316 0.00 12.52 -15.75
C GLU A 316 -0.22 13.31 -14.45
N ARG A 317 -1.21 12.90 -13.63
CA ARG A 317 -1.47 13.49 -12.29
C ARG A 317 -0.31 13.27 -11.33
N THR A 318 0.26 12.07 -11.34
CA THR A 318 1.38 11.70 -10.46
C THR A 318 2.61 12.55 -10.78
N VAL A 319 3.02 12.62 -12.05
CA VAL A 319 4.16 13.44 -12.47
C VAL A 319 3.93 14.91 -12.13
N GLN A 320 2.74 15.44 -12.41
CA GLN A 320 2.39 16.81 -12.04
C GLN A 320 2.53 17.03 -10.52
N TRP A 321 2.03 16.10 -9.71
CA TRP A 321 2.15 16.20 -8.26
C TRP A 321 3.60 16.27 -7.78
N TYR A 322 4.50 15.44 -8.32
CA TYR A 322 5.94 15.53 -7.97
C TYR A 322 6.57 16.85 -8.40
N LEU A 323 6.17 17.41 -9.55
CA LEU A 323 6.66 18.73 -9.99
C LEU A 323 6.21 19.85 -9.04
N ASP A 324 4.99 19.76 -8.52
CA ASP A 324 4.39 20.80 -7.68
C ASP A 324 4.78 20.68 -6.19
N ASN A 325 5.35 19.55 -5.76
CA ASN A 325 5.59 19.23 -4.35
C ASN A 325 7.06 18.96 -4.01
N GLU A 326 7.98 19.75 -4.59
CA GLU A 326 9.43 19.67 -4.31
C GLU A 326 9.77 19.74 -2.81
N ALA A 327 9.10 20.64 -2.09
CA ALA A 327 9.28 20.78 -0.64
C ALA A 327 8.97 19.49 0.14
N TRP A 328 8.10 18.61 -0.38
CA TRP A 328 7.76 17.36 0.27
C TRP A 328 8.80 16.26 -0.01
N TRP A 329 9.19 16.02 -1.27
CA TRP A 329 10.07 14.90 -1.58
C TRP A 329 11.56 15.20 -1.38
N GLN A 330 11.99 16.46 -1.50
CA GLN A 330 13.41 16.82 -1.38
C GLN A 330 14.03 16.38 -0.03
N PRO A 331 13.38 16.60 1.13
CA PRO A 331 13.90 16.12 2.41
C PRO A 331 13.94 14.59 2.52
N LEU A 332 13.05 13.88 1.83
CA LEU A 332 12.98 12.42 1.87
C LEU A 332 14.20 11.78 1.20
N LEU A 333 14.77 12.43 0.19
CA LEU A 333 15.98 11.96 -0.50
C LEU A 333 17.22 11.91 0.42
N ALA A 334 17.20 12.62 1.54
CA ALA A 334 18.27 12.60 2.54
C ALA A 334 18.12 11.49 3.58
N ARG A 335 17.00 10.74 3.59
CA ARG A 335 16.78 9.65 4.55
C ARG A 335 17.70 8.47 4.28
N ALA A 336 18.10 7.79 5.35
CA ALA A 336 19.01 6.64 5.27
C ALA A 336 18.46 5.56 4.31
N GLY A 337 19.33 5.08 3.42
CA GLY A 337 19.02 4.04 2.44
C GLY A 337 18.32 4.51 1.16
N VAL A 338 17.83 5.76 1.08
CA VAL A 338 17.21 6.27 -0.15
C VAL A 338 18.26 6.42 -1.26
N GLY A 339 17.95 5.92 -2.46
CA GLY A 339 18.85 5.95 -3.62
C GLY A 339 19.97 4.91 -3.61
N GLN A 340 20.07 4.07 -2.58
CA GLN A 340 21.00 2.95 -2.56
C GLN A 340 20.38 1.74 -3.26
N ARG A 341 21.20 0.96 -3.99
CA ARG A 341 20.74 -0.28 -4.60
C ARG A 341 20.59 -1.37 -3.54
N LEU A 342 19.36 -1.85 -3.38
CA LEU A 342 18.94 -2.92 -2.47
C LEU A 342 18.70 -4.24 -3.22
N GLY A 343 18.46 -5.33 -2.49
CA GLY A 343 18.10 -6.64 -3.02
C GLY A 343 19.26 -7.35 -3.69
N LYS A 344 20.43 -7.35 -3.04
CA LYS A 344 21.69 -7.92 -3.58
C LYS A 344 22.12 -9.23 -2.92
N ALA A 345 21.47 -9.62 -1.82
CA ALA A 345 21.87 -10.76 -0.99
C ALA A 345 21.99 -12.08 -1.74
#